data_AF-A0A4R3L7K3-F1
#
_entry.id   AF-A0A4R3L7K3-F1
#
_cell.length_a   1.000
_cell.length_b   1.000
_cell.length_c   1.000
_cell.angle_alpha   90.00
_cell.angle_beta   90.00
_cell.angle_gamma   90.00
#
_symmetry.space_group_name_H-M   'P 1'
#
loop_
_entity.id
_entity.type
_entity.pdbx_description
1 polymer ?
#
loop_
_entity_poly.entity_id
_entity_poly.type
_entity_poly.pdbx_seq_one_letter_code
_entity_poly.pdbx_strand_id
1 'polypeptide(L)' 'MENEQQPYRVNITRKVTGKMEQGNMIFYHNKSPIGHMDLNTMQVEMYDGFAMEEESIYAVGDQPIYQEQYAENCDLGWC' A
#
# COMPACT_ATOMS: atom_id res chain seq x y z
N MET A 1 4.59 24.71 19.12
CA MET A 1 4.26 24.80 17.68
C MET A 1 4.05 23.37 17.25
N GLU A 2 2.80 22.91 17.31
CA GLU A 2 2.42 21.60 16.80
C GLU A 2 2.74 21.59 15.30
N ASN A 3 3.70 20.77 14.89
CA ASN A 3 3.91 20.51 13.48
C ASN A 3 2.72 19.68 13.02
N GLU A 4 1.72 20.33 12.43
CA GLU A 4 0.67 19.70 11.64
C GLU A 4 1.36 19.02 10.45
N GLN A 5 1.79 17.77 10.65
CA GLN A 5 2.29 16.91 9.59
C GLN A 5 1.10 16.70 8.65
N GLN A 6 1.09 17.39 7.50
CA GLN A 6 0.06 17.18 6.50
C GLN A 6 0.05 15.69 6.14
N PRO A 7 -1.10 15.01 6.24
CA PRO A 7 -1.18 13.60 5.93
C PRO A 7 -0.71 13.40 4.48
N TYR A 8 0.34 12.60 4.31
CA TYR A 8 0.83 12.31 2.97
C TYR A 8 -0.20 11.39 2.29
N ARG A 9 -0.58 11.73 1.08
CA ARG A 9 -1.51 10.93 0.27
C ARG A 9 -0.92 10.71 -1.10
N VAL A 10 -0.64 9.45 -1.43
CA VAL A 10 -0.02 9.07 -2.70
C VAL A 10 -0.95 8.12 -3.45
N ASN A 11 -1.33 8.48 -4.68
CA ASN A 11 -2.08 7.58 -5.55
C ASN A 11 -1.16 6.43 -6.01
N ILE A 12 -1.48 5.21 -5.58
CA ILE A 12 -0.73 4.00 -5.91
C ILE A 12 -1.49 3.07 -6.86
N THR A 13 -2.65 3.48 -7.39
CA THR A 13 -3.54 2.66 -8.22
C THR A 13 -2.81 1.86 -9.29
N ARG A 14 -1.89 2.51 -10.03
CA ARG A 14 -1.11 1.89 -11.11
C ARG A 14 -0.02 0.92 -10.64
N LYS A 15 0.24 0.87 -9.33
CA LYS A 15 1.23 0.01 -8.67
C LYS A 15 0.57 -1.09 -7.83
N VAL A 16 -0.76 -1.18 -7.85
CA VAL A 16 -1.51 -2.24 -7.18
C VAL A 16 -1.66 -3.43 -8.11
N THR A 17 -1.48 -4.63 -7.59
CA THR A 17 -1.76 -5.89 -8.28
C THR A 17 -2.85 -6.64 -7.51
N GLY A 18 -3.84 -7.18 -8.23
CA GLY A 18 -4.88 -8.03 -7.64
C GLY A 18 -4.56 -9.51 -7.81
N LYS A 19 -4.75 -10.31 -6.77
CA LYS A 19 -4.70 -11.78 -6.82
C LYS A 19 -6.03 -12.35 -6.36
N MET A 20 -6.62 -13.25 -7.16
CA MET A 20 -7.81 -13.98 -6.73
C MET A 20 -7.42 -15.19 -5.89
N GLU A 21 -7.93 -15.27 -4.67
CA GLU A 21 -7.75 -16.39 -3.74
C GLU A 21 -9.06 -16.71 -3.04
N GLN A 22 -9.54 -17.95 -3.17
CA GLN A 22 -10.70 -18.47 -2.42
C GLN A 22 -11.98 -17.60 -2.51
N GLY A 23 -12.25 -16.98 -3.66
CA GLY A 23 -13.43 -16.12 -3.85
C GLY A 23 -13.23 -14.67 -3.38
N ASN A 24 -12.03 -14.32 -2.94
CA ASN A 24 -11.63 -12.95 -2.61
C ASN A 24 -10.60 -12.45 -3.63
N MET A 25 -10.61 -11.16 -3.90
CA MET A 25 -9.54 -10.46 -4.60
C MET A 25 -8.68 -9.74 -3.57
N ILE A 26 -7.44 -10.17 -3.40
CA ILE A 26 -6.47 -9.54 -2.50
C ILE A 26 -5.66 -8.51 -3.30
N PHE A 27 -5.58 -7.28 -2.79
CA PHE A 27 -4.79 -6.21 -3.38
C PHE A 27 -3.39 -6.21 -2.78
N TYR A 28 -2.37 -6.08 -3.62
CA TYR A 28 -0.98 -6.02 -3.21
C TYR A 28 -0.31 -4.76 -3.75
N HIS A 29 0.56 -4.16 -2.94
CA HIS A 29 1.51 -3.14 -3.34
C HIS A 29 2.89 -3.57 -2.85
N ASN A 30 3.89 -3.60 -3.73
CA ASN A 30 5.26 -4.06 -3.40
C ASN A 30 5.31 -5.42 -2.69
N LYS A 31 4.47 -6.39 -3.11
CA LYS A 31 4.34 -7.75 -2.52
C LYS A 31 3.70 -7.81 -1.12
N SER A 32 3.33 -6.68 -0.54
CA SER A 32 2.56 -6.63 0.71
C SER A 32 1.07 -6.50 0.42
N PRO A 33 0.20 -7.25 1.10
CA PRO A 33 -1.24 -7.08 0.95
C PRO A 33 -1.66 -5.74 1.56
N ILE A 34 -2.51 -5.00 0.86
CA ILE A 34 -2.98 -3.65 1.25
C ILE A 34 -4.50 -3.59 1.46
N GLY A 35 -5.20 -4.67 1.17
CA GLY A 35 -6.64 -4.78 1.27
C GLY A 35 -7.17 -5.98 0.52
N HIS A 36 -8.47 -6.16 0.56
CA HIS A 36 -9.16 -7.20 -0.18
C HIS A 36 -10.58 -6.79 -0.58
N MET A 37 -11.13 -7.51 -1.54
CA MET A 37 -12.51 -7.40 -1.99
C MET A 37 -13.14 -8.79 -1.99
N ASP A 38 -14.28 -8.95 -1.32
CA ASP A 38 -15.10 -10.14 -1.45
C ASP A 38 -15.84 -10.09 -2.80
N LEU A 39 -15.64 -11.09 -3.65
CA LEU A 39 -16.22 -11.10 -5.00
C LEU A 39 -17.72 -11.45 -5.01
N ASN A 40 -18.25 -12.01 -3.93
CA ASN A 40 -19.68 -12.35 -3.79
C ASN A 40 -20.47 -11.15 -3.29
N THR A 41 -19.93 -10.40 -2.33
CA THR A 41 -20.61 -9.25 -1.71
C THR A 41 -20.20 -7.92 -2.34
N MET A 42 -19.13 -7.91 -3.13
CA MET A 42 -18.47 -6.71 -3.68
C MET A 42 -18.01 -5.72 -2.60
N GLN A 43 -17.90 -6.17 -1.35
CA GLN A 43 -17.38 -5.33 -0.26
C GLN A 43 -15.86 -5.24 -0.35
N VAL A 44 -15.34 -4.04 -0.12
CA VAL A 44 -13.90 -3.74 -0.14
C VAL A 44 -13.47 -3.34 1.25
N GLU A 45 -12.41 -3.96 1.74
CA GLU A 45 -11.75 -3.60 2.99
C GLU A 45 -10.29 -3.30 2.71
N MET A 46 -9.86 -2.10 3.08
CA MET A 46 -8.47 -1.66 2.98
C MET A 46 -7.79 -1.76 4.34
N TYR A 47 -6.52 -2.11 4.36
CA TYR A 47 -5.74 -2.15 5.59
C TYR A 47 -5.28 -0.76 6.01
N ASP A 48 -4.89 -0.63 7.28
CA ASP A 48 -4.38 0.63 7.83
C ASP A 48 -3.27 1.22 6.95
N GLY A 49 -3.37 2.53 6.73
CA GLY A 49 -2.47 3.26 5.86
C GLY A 49 -2.83 3.19 4.37
N PHE A 50 -3.97 2.60 4.02
CA PHE A 50 -4.50 2.58 2.66
C PHE A 50 -5.97 2.98 2.63
N ALA A 51 -6.37 3.66 1.56
CA ALA A 51 -7.75 4.04 1.32
C ALA A 51 -8.10 3.81 -0.14
N MET A 52 -9.33 3.38 -0.40
CA MET A 52 -9.89 3.32 -1.73
C MET A 52 -10.99 4.38 -1.83
N GLU A 53 -10.87 5.26 -2.80
CA GLU A 53 -11.87 6.28 -3.12
C GLU A 53 -12.17 6.21 -4.61
N GLU A 54 -13.45 6.06 -4.93
CA GLU A 54 -13.93 5.82 -6.30
C GLU A 54 -13.23 4.59 -6.91
N GLU A 55 -12.37 4.81 -7.91
CA GLU A 55 -11.60 3.77 -8.61
C GLU A 55 -10.09 3.88 -8.33
N SER A 56 -9.71 4.69 -7.34
CA SER A 56 -8.32 4.97 -7.00
C SER A 56 -7.94 4.46 -5.62
N ILE A 57 -6.75 3.87 -5.54
CA ILE A 57 -6.15 3.39 -4.31
C ILE A 57 -5.03 4.35 -3.90
N TYR A 58 -5.06 4.75 -2.63
CA TYR A 58 -4.12 5.69 -2.03
C TYR A 58 -3.41 5.05 -0.85
N ALA A 59 -2.11 5.31 -0.74
CA ALA A 59 -1.39 5.18 0.53
C ALA A 59 -1.57 6.48 1.31
N VAL A 60 -1.99 6.37 2.56
CA VAL A 60 -2.27 7.46 3.50
C VAL A 60 -1.49 7.24 4.79
N GLY A 61 -0.94 8.30 5.36
CA GLY A 61 -0.41 8.24 6.72
C GLY A 61 0.24 9.55 7.15
N ASP A 62 0.96 9.49 8.27
CA ASP A 62 1.64 10.66 8.86
C ASP A 62 3.09 10.83 8.39
N GLN A 63 3.75 9.76 7.93
CA GLN A 63 5.13 9.78 7.44
C GLN A 63 5.28 9.06 6.10
N PRO A 64 5.89 9.69 5.06
CA PRO A 64 6.05 9.04 3.78
C PRO A 64 6.81 7.73 3.99
N ILE A 65 6.19 6.60 3.61
CA ILE A 65 6.84 5.28 3.61
C ILE A 65 7.84 5.27 2.45
N TYR A 66 8.89 6.08 2.56
CA TYR A 66 10.19 5.80 1.96
C TYR A 66 10.86 4.75 2.83
N GLN A 67 10.30 3.53 2.80
CA GLN A 67 11.13 2.35 2.99
C GLN A 67 11.56 1.88 1.61
N GLU A 68 12.40 2.69 0.97
CA GLU A 68 13.44 2.09 0.14
C GLU A 68 14.29 1.28 1.12
N GLN A 69 13.96 0.00 1.28
CA GLN A 69 14.93 -0.98 1.73
C GLN A 69 15.99 -1.09 0.62
N TYR A 70 16.80 -0.04 0.45
CA TYR A 70 18.11 -0.18 -0.12
C TYR A 70 18.83 -1.13 0.83
N ALA A 71 19.03 -2.34 0.33
CA ALA A 71 19.79 -3.42 0.94
C ALA A 71 20.72 -2.94 2.06
N GLU A 72 20.29 -3.10 3.31
CA GLU A 72 21.21 -3.16 4.45
C GLU A 72 21.93 -4.51 4.38
N ASN A 73 22.76 -4.67 3.35
CA ASN A 73 23.80 -5.69 3.28
C ASN A 73 24.82 -5.40 2.16
N CYS A 74 25.35 -4.18 2.12
CA CYS A 74 26.63 -3.91 1.47
C CYS A 74 27.78 -4.19 2.46
N ASP A 75 27.83 -5.42 2.99
CA ASP A 75 28.86 -5.87 3.93
C ASP A 75 30.15 -6.37 3.24
N LEU A 76 30.29 -6.21 1.92
CA LEU A 76 31.47 -6.70 1.17
C LEU A 76 32.01 -5.72 0.14
N GLY A 77 32.02 -4.43 0.48
CA GLY A 77 33.16 -3.56 0.16
C GLY A 77 33.55 -3.35 -1.31
N TRP A 78 32.62 -3.35 -2.28
CA TRP A 78 32.80 -2.69 -3.57
C TRP A 78 31.45 -2.23 -4.14
N CYS A 79 31.36 -0.94 -4.47
CA CYS A 79 30.50 -0.38 -5.53
C CYS A 79 31.36 0.63 -6.30
#